data_AF-A0A1D6KLN3-F1
#
_entry.id   AF-A0A1D6KLN3-F1
#
_cell.length_a   1.000
_cell.length_b   1.000
_cell.length_c   1.000
_cell.angle_alpha   90.00
_cell.angle_beta   90.00
_cell.angle_gamma   90.00
#
_symmetry.space_group_name_H-M   'P 1'
#
loop_
_entity.id
_entity.type
_entity.pdbx_description
1 polymer ?
#
loop_
_entity_poly.entity_id
_entity_poly.type
_entity_poly.pdbx_seq_one_letter_code
_entity_poly.pdbx_strand_id
1 'polypeptide(L)'
;MKTAKLRDEKEVIEKKLNADAEAKKNLVENMQQLESRKDEISSQERELQTKLSKILHSIPKLENELTHLHEEHNKIAKERQSSGSEYQMLKQRLDEIETQLRELKADKHESERDARLKETVGRLKRLFPGVHGRMLELCRPSQKKYNLAVTVAMGKFMDAVVVEDENTGKECIKYLKEQRHPPQTFIPLQSVRVKPIIEKLRTLGGSAQLVFDVIQYPYLKVGCLLLAV
;
A
#
# COMPACT_ATOMS: atom_id res chain seq x y z
N MET A 1 -103.28 15.68 77.88
CA MET A 1 -101.86 15.42 78.17
C MET A 1 -101.25 14.26 77.37
N LYS A 2 -101.94 13.12 77.15
CA LYS A 2 -101.40 11.97 76.37
C LYS A 2 -101.12 12.27 74.89
N THR A 3 -101.92 13.12 74.25
CA THR A 3 -101.82 13.45 72.82
C THR A 3 -100.66 14.37 72.45
N ALA A 4 -100.17 15.21 73.37
CA ALA A 4 -99.02 16.08 73.13
C ALA A 4 -97.69 15.30 73.14
N LYS A 5 -97.50 14.43 74.15
CA LYS A 5 -96.30 13.56 74.24
C LYS A 5 -96.12 12.64 73.05
N LEU A 6 -97.21 12.02 72.57
CA LEU A 6 -97.19 11.17 71.37
C LEU A 6 -96.87 11.96 70.10
N ARG A 7 -97.15 13.27 70.06
CA ARG A 7 -96.85 14.14 68.92
C ARG A 7 -95.36 14.51 68.89
N ASP A 8 -94.78 14.82 70.05
CA ASP A 8 -93.35 15.11 70.19
C ASP A 8 -92.50 13.86 69.90
N GLU A 9 -92.91 12.69 70.40
CA GLU A 9 -92.27 11.41 70.09
C GLU A 9 -92.33 11.09 68.59
N LYS A 10 -93.48 11.33 67.94
CA LYS A 10 -93.63 11.18 66.49
C LYS A 10 -92.66 12.10 65.73
N GLU A 11 -92.53 13.35 66.14
CA GLU A 11 -91.66 14.33 65.48
C GLU A 11 -90.16 13.98 65.62
N VAL A 12 -89.76 13.46 66.78
CA VAL A 12 -88.39 12.96 67.02
C VAL A 12 -88.11 11.72 66.16
N ILE A 13 -89.08 10.80 66.05
CA ILE A 13 -88.96 9.61 65.20
C ILE A 13 -88.91 10.00 63.72
N GLU A 14 -89.71 10.96 63.26
CA GLU A 14 -89.67 11.46 61.87
C GLU A 14 -88.34 12.12 61.54
N LYS A 15 -87.77 12.92 62.45
CA LYS A 15 -86.43 13.52 62.26
C LYS A 15 -85.33 12.46 62.17
N LYS A 16 -85.37 11.43 63.03
CA LYS A 16 -84.43 10.30 62.97
C LYS A 16 -84.59 9.51 61.67
N LEU A 17 -85.84 9.22 61.27
CA LEU A 17 -86.13 8.51 60.03
C LEU A 17 -85.62 9.27 58.80
N ASN A 18 -85.78 10.59 58.75
CA ASN A 18 -85.23 11.41 57.67
C ASN A 18 -83.69 11.42 57.67
N ALA A 19 -83.05 11.56 58.84
CA ALA A 19 -81.59 11.50 58.94
C ALA A 19 -81.04 10.13 58.50
N ASP A 20 -81.69 9.03 58.90
CA ASP A 20 -81.32 7.67 58.48
C ASP A 20 -81.57 7.45 56.98
N ALA A 21 -82.64 8.03 56.42
CA ALA A 21 -82.92 7.98 54.99
C ALA A 21 -81.87 8.74 54.16
N GLU A 22 -81.44 9.92 54.61
CA GLU A 22 -80.37 10.71 53.99
C GLU A 22 -79.02 9.97 54.08
N ALA A 23 -78.70 9.41 55.26
CA ALA A 23 -77.50 8.60 55.46
C ALA A 23 -77.48 7.36 54.57
N LYS A 24 -78.62 6.67 54.45
CA LYS A 24 -78.78 5.53 53.54
C LYS A 24 -78.59 5.95 52.08
N LYS A 25 -79.14 7.10 51.67
CA LYS A 25 -78.96 7.62 50.31
C LYS A 25 -77.48 7.89 50.00
N ASN A 26 -76.77 8.57 50.89
CA ASN A 26 -75.34 8.86 50.75
C ASN A 26 -74.49 7.57 50.71
N LEU A 27 -74.84 6.57 51.52
CA LEU A 27 -74.20 5.25 51.51
C LEU A 27 -74.41 4.53 50.17
N VAL A 28 -75.61 4.60 49.59
CA VAL A 28 -75.92 4.00 48.28
C VAL A 28 -75.15 4.71 47.16
N GLU A 29 -75.08 6.04 47.17
CA GLU A 29 -74.31 6.81 46.20
C GLU A 29 -72.80 6.51 46.29
N ASN A 30 -72.24 6.44 47.50
CA ASN A 30 -70.85 6.04 47.73
C ASN A 30 -70.58 4.60 47.27
N MET A 31 -71.53 3.69 47.52
CA MET A 31 -71.41 2.30 47.07
C MET A 31 -71.38 2.21 45.54
N GLN A 32 -72.25 2.95 44.84
CA GLN A 32 -72.23 3.03 43.38
C GLN A 32 -70.93 3.61 42.83
N GLN A 33 -70.38 4.66 43.45
CA GLN A 33 -69.08 5.24 43.06
C GLN A 33 -67.91 4.28 43.27
N LEU A 34 -67.93 3.51 44.37
CA LEU A 34 -66.91 2.49 44.64
C LEU A 34 -67.00 1.34 43.63
N GLU A 35 -68.22 0.97 43.24
CA GLU A 35 -68.47 -0.11 42.27
C GLU A 35 -68.02 0.30 40.87
N SER A 36 -68.33 1.53 40.42
CA SER A 36 -67.82 2.05 39.14
C SER A 36 -66.29 2.13 39.12
N ARG A 37 -65.67 2.58 40.23
CA ARG A 37 -64.21 2.67 40.33
C ARG A 37 -63.54 1.30 40.35
N LYS A 38 -64.19 0.29 40.95
CA LYS A 38 -63.72 -1.10 40.91
C LYS A 38 -63.74 -1.65 39.48
N ASP A 39 -64.79 -1.37 38.72
CA ASP A 39 -64.89 -1.79 37.32
C ASP A 39 -63.84 -1.11 36.43
N GLU A 40 -63.61 0.20 36.63
CA GLU A 40 -62.54 0.93 35.96
C GLU A 40 -61.17 0.30 36.23
N ILE A 41 -60.83 0.06 37.50
CA ILE A 41 -59.56 -0.56 37.89
C ILE A 41 -59.44 -1.97 37.28
N SER A 42 -60.52 -2.77 37.30
CA SER A 42 -60.54 -4.12 36.69
C SER A 42 -60.31 -4.09 35.18
N SER A 43 -60.82 -3.07 34.49
CA SER A 43 -60.59 -2.90 33.05
C SER A 43 -59.12 -2.53 32.77
N GLN A 44 -58.55 -1.61 33.56
CA GLN A 44 -57.15 -1.21 33.47
C GLN A 44 -56.21 -2.38 33.77
N GLU A 45 -56.52 -3.20 34.77
CA GLU A 45 -55.75 -4.39 35.11
C GLU A 45 -55.71 -5.38 33.93
N ARG A 46 -56.86 -5.64 33.30
CA ARG A 46 -56.95 -6.52 32.12
C ARG A 46 -56.16 -5.97 30.92
N GLU A 47 -56.21 -4.67 30.68
CA GLU A 47 -55.39 -4.04 29.62
C GLU A 47 -53.89 -4.17 29.90
N LEU A 48 -53.47 -3.92 31.15
CA LEU A 48 -52.08 -4.02 31.56
C LEU A 48 -51.58 -5.47 31.47
N GLN A 49 -52.37 -6.45 31.90
CA GLN A 49 -52.03 -7.87 31.75
C GLN A 49 -51.88 -8.27 30.27
N THR A 50 -52.75 -7.77 29.39
CA THR A 50 -52.65 -8.02 27.95
C THR A 50 -51.39 -7.39 27.35
N LYS A 51 -51.04 -6.17 27.75
CA LYS A 51 -49.79 -5.51 27.33
C LYS A 51 -48.56 -6.28 27.83
N LEU A 52 -48.57 -6.72 29.09
CA LEU A 52 -47.49 -7.50 29.68
C LEU A 52 -47.27 -8.81 28.93
N SER A 53 -48.34 -9.54 28.60
CA SER A 53 -48.22 -10.81 27.87
C SER A 53 -47.64 -10.61 26.46
N LYS A 54 -48.05 -9.54 25.76
CA LYS A 54 -47.50 -9.18 24.45
C LYS A 54 -46.00 -8.88 24.53
N ILE A 55 -45.57 -8.11 25.54
CA ILE A 55 -44.16 -7.78 25.75
C ILE A 55 -43.37 -9.06 26.03
N LEU A 56 -43.82 -9.88 26.98
CA LEU A 56 -43.16 -11.13 27.34
C LEU A 56 -43.02 -12.08 26.14
N HIS A 57 -44.00 -12.11 25.24
CA HIS A 57 -43.93 -12.92 24.03
C HIS A 57 -43.00 -12.34 22.94
N SER A 58 -42.72 -11.04 22.98
CA SER A 58 -41.83 -10.36 22.03
C SER A 58 -40.35 -10.48 22.40
N ILE A 59 -40.02 -10.54 23.70
CA ILE A 59 -38.64 -10.67 24.22
C ILE A 59 -37.88 -11.83 23.55
N PRO A 60 -38.36 -13.09 23.56
CA PRO A 60 -37.59 -14.20 23.01
C PRO A 60 -37.41 -14.10 21.48
N LYS A 61 -38.34 -13.44 20.77
CA LYS A 61 -38.21 -13.21 19.33
C LYS A 61 -37.07 -12.23 19.05
N LEU A 62 -37.03 -11.13 19.81
CA LEU A 62 -35.96 -10.13 19.70
C LEU A 62 -34.61 -10.69 20.12
N GLU A 63 -34.57 -11.52 21.17
CA GLU A 63 -33.33 -12.18 21.60
C GLU A 63 -32.80 -13.13 20.53
N ASN A 64 -33.66 -13.93 19.90
CA ASN A 64 -33.28 -14.81 18.78
C ASN A 64 -32.83 -14.03 17.54
N GLU A 65 -33.48 -12.91 17.24
CA GLU A 65 -33.08 -12.05 16.12
C GLU A 65 -31.73 -11.38 16.39
N LEU A 66 -31.48 -10.96 17.63
CA LEU A 66 -30.21 -10.38 18.06
C LEU A 66 -29.07 -11.41 17.99
N THR A 67 -29.28 -12.64 18.45
CA THR A 67 -28.28 -13.71 18.34
C THR A 67 -27.96 -14.03 16.88
N HIS A 68 -28.98 -14.14 16.02
CA HIS A 68 -28.79 -14.36 14.59
C HIS A 68 -28.00 -13.22 13.92
N LEU A 69 -28.38 -11.96 14.16
CA LEU A 69 -27.65 -10.81 13.63
C LEU A 69 -26.19 -10.79 14.11
N HIS A 70 -25.95 -11.17 15.37
CA HIS A 70 -24.60 -11.21 15.93
C HIS A 70 -23.72 -12.28 15.25
N GLU A 71 -24.29 -13.46 14.97
CA GLU A 71 -23.61 -14.53 14.24
C GLU A 71 -23.30 -14.13 12.79
N GLU A 72 -24.26 -13.53 12.07
CA GLU A 72 -24.04 -13.02 10.72
C GLU A 72 -22.97 -11.93 10.68
N HIS A 73 -23.02 -10.98 11.61
CA HIS A 73 -22.00 -9.93 11.72
C HIS A 73 -20.60 -10.53 11.93
N ASN A 74 -20.47 -11.52 12.82
CA ASN A 74 -19.19 -12.18 13.09
C ASN A 74 -18.68 -12.97 11.88
N LYS A 75 -19.58 -13.58 11.10
CA LYS A 75 -19.23 -14.27 9.86
C LYS A 75 -18.70 -13.29 8.81
N ILE A 76 -19.43 -12.21 8.56
CA ILE A 76 -19.04 -11.15 7.61
C ILE A 76 -17.71 -10.51 8.04
N ALA A 77 -17.52 -10.26 9.34
CA ALA A 77 -16.27 -9.70 9.86
C ALA A 77 -15.06 -10.61 9.59
N LYS A 78 -15.22 -11.92 9.76
CA LYS A 78 -14.16 -12.91 9.45
C LYS A 78 -13.85 -12.95 7.95
N GLU A 79 -14.88 -13.01 7.10
CA GLU A 79 -14.72 -13.01 5.64
C GLU A 79 -14.03 -11.73 5.16
N ARG A 80 -14.41 -10.57 5.71
CA ARG A 80 -13.75 -9.29 5.41
C ARG A 80 -12.28 -9.29 5.82
N GLN A 81 -11.95 -9.88 6.97
CA GLN A 81 -10.57 -9.99 7.43
C GLN A 81 -9.75 -10.90 6.52
N SER A 82 -10.27 -12.08 6.15
CA SER A 82 -9.57 -13.00 5.24
C SER A 82 -9.35 -12.38 3.87
N SER A 83 -10.39 -11.80 3.26
CA SER A 83 -10.27 -11.14 1.96
C SER A 83 -9.33 -9.93 2.01
N GLY A 84 -9.31 -9.19 3.13
CA GLY A 84 -8.35 -8.11 3.34
C GLY A 84 -6.89 -8.60 3.38
N SER A 85 -6.64 -9.73 4.03
CA SER A 85 -5.31 -10.34 4.08
C SER A 85 -4.87 -10.90 2.72
N GLU A 86 -5.77 -11.55 1.97
CA GLU A 86 -5.50 -12.03 0.62
C GLU A 86 -5.20 -10.88 -0.34
N TYR A 87 -5.95 -9.78 -0.26
CA TYR A 87 -5.71 -8.58 -1.05
C TYR A 87 -4.31 -7.99 -0.77
N GLN A 88 -3.91 -7.90 0.49
CA GLN A 88 -2.57 -7.39 0.85
C GLN A 88 -1.47 -8.29 0.32
N MET A 89 -1.61 -9.62 0.44
CA MET A 89 -0.65 -10.58 -0.09
C MET A 89 -0.53 -10.48 -1.61
N LEU A 90 -1.67 -10.38 -2.30
CA LEU A 90 -1.69 -10.29 -3.76
C LEU A 90 -1.08 -8.96 -4.24
N LYS A 91 -1.32 -7.86 -3.51
CA LYS A 91 -0.72 -6.56 -3.78
C LYS A 91 0.80 -6.59 -3.62
N GLN A 92 1.31 -7.19 -2.54
CA GLN A 92 2.77 -7.34 -2.36
C GLN A 92 3.40 -8.14 -3.49
N ARG A 93 2.76 -9.26 -3.88
CA ARG A 93 3.24 -10.08 -4.99
C ARG A 93 3.22 -9.34 -6.32
N LEU A 94 2.22 -8.48 -6.54
CA LEU A 94 2.17 -7.62 -7.73
C LEU A 94 3.35 -6.64 -7.74
N ASP A 95 3.59 -5.94 -6.62
CA ASP A 95 4.69 -4.97 -6.49
C ASP A 95 6.07 -5.62 -6.70
N GLU A 96 6.26 -6.85 -6.22
CA GLU A 96 7.46 -7.66 -6.46
C GLU A 96 7.63 -7.98 -7.96
N ILE A 97 6.59 -8.49 -8.60
CA ILE A 97 6.62 -8.85 -10.03
C ILE A 97 6.86 -7.60 -10.89
N GLU A 98 6.27 -6.47 -10.55
CA GLU A 98 6.52 -5.22 -11.26
C GLU A 98 7.97 -4.77 -11.15
N THR A 99 8.57 -4.93 -9.97
CA THR A 99 9.98 -4.58 -9.74
C THR A 99 10.90 -5.47 -10.58
N GLN A 100 10.67 -6.79 -10.53
CA GLN A 100 11.40 -7.74 -11.38
C GLN A 100 11.23 -7.45 -12.87
N LEU A 101 10.02 -7.09 -13.31
CA LEU A 101 9.77 -6.73 -14.69
C LEU A 101 10.52 -5.47 -15.12
N ARG A 102 10.62 -4.46 -14.24
CA ARG A 102 11.41 -3.25 -14.50
C ARG A 102 12.89 -3.56 -14.65
N GLU A 103 13.44 -4.38 -13.76
CA GLU A 103 14.83 -4.83 -13.80
C GLU A 103 15.13 -5.60 -15.10
N LEU A 104 14.32 -6.63 -15.42
CA LEU A 104 14.50 -7.42 -16.63
C LEU A 104 14.36 -6.58 -17.92
N LYS A 105 13.49 -5.56 -17.93
CA LYS A 105 13.40 -4.63 -19.06
C LYS A 105 14.65 -3.77 -19.19
N ALA A 106 15.21 -3.30 -18.09
CA ALA A 106 16.47 -2.54 -18.09
C ALA A 106 17.62 -3.41 -18.62
N ASP A 107 17.76 -4.64 -18.10
CA ASP A 107 18.78 -5.61 -18.54
C ASP A 107 18.65 -5.94 -20.04
N LYS A 108 17.41 -6.14 -20.52
CA LYS A 108 17.16 -6.39 -21.93
C LYS A 108 17.56 -5.21 -22.80
N HIS A 109 17.21 -3.99 -22.40
CA HIS A 109 17.59 -2.79 -23.13
C HIS A 109 19.10 -2.57 -23.16
N GLU A 110 19.79 -2.84 -22.04
CA GLU A 110 21.26 -2.76 -21.97
C GLU A 110 21.91 -3.82 -22.88
N SER A 111 21.44 -5.07 -22.83
CA SER A 111 21.93 -6.15 -23.67
C SER A 111 21.72 -5.88 -25.17
N GLU A 112 20.54 -5.40 -25.57
CA GLU A 112 20.28 -5.01 -26.96
C GLU A 112 21.16 -3.83 -27.40
N ARG A 113 21.41 -2.87 -26.50
CA ARG A 113 22.31 -1.74 -26.76
C ARG A 113 23.75 -2.21 -26.95
N ASP A 114 24.26 -3.08 -26.09
CA ASP A 114 25.62 -3.63 -26.21
C ASP A 114 25.78 -4.45 -27.49
N ALA A 115 24.79 -5.29 -27.83
CA ALA A 115 24.80 -6.07 -29.07
C ALA A 115 24.85 -5.18 -30.32
N ARG A 116 24.03 -4.12 -30.37
CA ARG A 116 24.04 -3.13 -31.47
C ARG A 116 25.38 -2.41 -31.55
N LEU A 117 25.91 -1.96 -30.41
CA LEU A 117 27.20 -1.28 -30.36
C LEU A 117 28.34 -2.17 -30.87
N LYS A 118 28.37 -3.44 -30.43
CA LYS A 118 29.32 -4.44 -30.90
C LYS A 118 29.26 -4.64 -32.40
N GLU A 119 28.05 -4.73 -32.97
CA GLU A 119 27.86 -4.83 -34.42
C GLU A 119 28.37 -3.59 -35.16
N THR A 120 28.01 -2.39 -34.69
CA THR A 120 28.46 -1.12 -35.28
C THR A 120 29.98 -1.00 -35.25
N VAL A 121 30.63 -1.31 -34.13
CA VAL A 121 32.10 -1.29 -34.03
C VAL A 121 32.72 -2.35 -34.93
N GLY A 122 32.11 -3.54 -35.05
CA GLY A 122 32.54 -4.58 -35.98
C GLY A 122 32.51 -4.11 -37.44
N ARG A 123 31.51 -3.30 -37.83
CA ARG A 123 31.45 -2.69 -39.17
C ARG A 123 32.52 -1.62 -39.34
N LEU A 124 32.71 -0.74 -38.36
CA LEU A 124 33.75 0.29 -38.39
C LEU A 124 35.15 -0.32 -38.55
N LYS A 125 35.45 -1.41 -37.83
CA LYS A 125 36.71 -2.17 -37.97
C LYS A 125 36.97 -2.68 -39.40
N ARG A 126 35.91 -3.05 -40.13
CA ARG A 126 36.03 -3.56 -41.51
C ARG A 126 36.20 -2.43 -42.53
N LEU A 127 35.60 -1.28 -42.29
CA LEU A 127 35.62 -0.13 -43.21
C LEU A 127 36.87 0.74 -43.01
N PHE A 128 37.32 0.89 -41.77
CA PHE A 128 38.41 1.77 -41.39
C PHE A 128 39.49 0.96 -40.67
N PRO A 129 40.62 0.62 -41.32
CA PRO A 129 41.66 -0.24 -40.74
C PRO A 129 42.37 0.39 -39.52
N GLY A 130 42.22 1.70 -39.30
CA GLY A 130 42.71 2.39 -38.10
C GLY A 130 41.84 2.23 -36.85
N VAL A 131 40.75 1.45 -36.90
CA VAL A 131 39.87 1.21 -35.73
C VAL A 131 40.33 -0.04 -34.98
N HIS A 132 40.81 0.15 -33.75
CA HIS A 132 41.33 -0.93 -32.90
C HIS A 132 40.21 -1.65 -32.13
N GLY A 133 39.16 -0.92 -31.76
CA GLY A 133 37.97 -1.47 -31.08
C GLY A 133 37.62 -0.78 -29.78
N ARG A 134 36.70 -1.36 -29.01
CA ARG A 134 36.23 -0.77 -27.75
C ARG A 134 37.23 -0.96 -26.63
N MET A 135 37.25 -0.03 -25.66
CA MET A 135 38.06 -0.20 -24.45
C MET A 135 37.74 -1.52 -23.71
N LEU A 136 36.47 -1.91 -23.64
CA LEU A 136 36.03 -3.21 -23.10
C LEU A 136 36.69 -4.44 -23.77
N GLU A 137 37.01 -4.34 -25.06
CA GLU A 137 37.66 -5.43 -25.81
C GLU A 137 39.19 -5.42 -25.65
N LEU A 138 39.75 -4.23 -25.41
CA LEU A 138 41.20 -3.98 -25.38
C LEU A 138 41.81 -4.05 -23.97
N CYS A 139 41.01 -3.81 -22.93
CA CYS A 139 41.45 -3.81 -21.54
C CYS A 139 40.84 -5.01 -20.81
N ARG A 140 41.67 -5.85 -20.20
CA ARG A 140 41.23 -6.99 -19.38
C ARG A 140 41.75 -6.83 -17.96
N PRO A 141 40.88 -6.81 -16.93
CA PRO A 141 41.35 -6.84 -15.55
C PRO A 141 42.19 -8.09 -15.29
N SER A 142 43.28 -7.94 -14.54
CA SER A 142 44.22 -9.03 -14.24
C SER A 142 43.59 -10.16 -13.41
N GLN A 143 42.60 -9.82 -12.59
CA GLN A 143 41.84 -10.75 -11.75
C GLN A 143 40.35 -10.40 -11.79
N LYS A 144 39.48 -11.41 -11.79
CA LYS A 144 38.01 -11.22 -11.86
C LYS A 144 37.46 -10.32 -10.75
N LYS A 145 38.08 -10.33 -9.57
CA LYS A 145 37.68 -9.50 -8.43
C LYS A 145 37.75 -7.99 -8.71
N TYR A 146 38.55 -7.57 -9.70
CA TYR A 146 38.70 -6.17 -10.08
C TYR A 146 37.74 -5.72 -11.19
N ASN A 147 36.95 -6.64 -11.78
CA ASN A 147 36.07 -6.30 -12.91
C ASN A 147 35.13 -5.12 -12.59
N LEU A 148 34.44 -5.18 -11.46
CA LEU A 148 33.51 -4.12 -11.06
C LEU A 148 34.23 -2.79 -10.84
N ALA A 149 35.37 -2.81 -10.14
CA ALA A 149 36.14 -1.61 -9.85
C ALA A 149 36.68 -0.96 -11.14
N VAL A 150 37.16 -1.76 -12.09
CA VAL A 150 37.63 -1.29 -13.40
C VAL A 150 36.47 -0.69 -14.21
N THR A 151 35.32 -1.36 -14.29
CA THR A 151 34.14 -0.84 -15.00
C THR A 151 33.68 0.49 -14.42
N VAL A 152 33.61 0.61 -13.09
CA VAL A 152 33.21 1.85 -12.41
C VAL A 152 34.23 2.97 -12.65
N ALA A 153 35.54 2.67 -12.58
CA ALA A 153 36.59 3.65 -12.79
C ALA A 153 36.64 4.17 -14.25
N MET A 154 36.47 3.28 -15.23
CA MET A 154 36.46 3.66 -16.65
C MET A 154 35.15 4.33 -17.09
N GLY A 155 34.04 4.01 -16.41
CA GLY A 155 32.73 4.62 -16.63
C GLY A 155 32.33 4.65 -18.10
N LYS A 156 31.97 5.83 -18.61
CA LYS A 156 31.55 6.03 -20.01
C LYS A 156 32.62 5.67 -21.06
N PHE A 157 33.89 5.64 -20.67
CA PHE A 157 34.98 5.32 -21.59
C PHE A 157 35.15 3.82 -21.80
N MET A 158 34.45 2.97 -21.04
CA MET A 158 34.43 1.52 -21.26
C MET A 158 33.90 1.15 -22.65
N ASP A 159 32.93 1.92 -23.15
CA ASP A 159 32.33 1.79 -24.48
C ASP A 159 33.04 2.62 -25.56
N ALA A 160 34.05 3.42 -25.21
CA ALA A 160 34.73 4.27 -26.16
C ALA A 160 35.54 3.44 -27.17
N VAL A 161 35.56 3.88 -28.42
CA VAL A 161 36.23 3.23 -29.54
C VAL A 161 37.61 3.82 -29.74
N VAL A 162 38.64 3.00 -29.62
CA VAL A 162 40.03 3.38 -29.84
C VAL A 162 40.34 3.36 -31.33
N VAL A 163 40.93 4.45 -31.81
CA VAL A 163 41.36 4.65 -33.21
C VAL A 163 42.83 5.07 -33.27
N GLU A 164 43.50 4.85 -34.40
CA GLU A 164 44.92 5.19 -34.56
C GLU A 164 45.16 6.71 -34.46
N ASP A 165 44.38 7.52 -35.18
CA ASP A 165 44.58 8.97 -35.31
C ASP A 165 43.25 9.75 -35.39
N GLU A 166 43.32 11.08 -35.33
CA GLU A 166 42.13 11.95 -35.35
C GLU A 166 41.36 11.93 -36.67
N ASN A 167 42.03 11.71 -37.80
CA ASN A 167 41.38 11.67 -39.11
C ASN A 167 40.52 10.41 -39.21
N THR A 168 41.06 9.26 -38.80
CA THR A 168 40.29 8.01 -38.69
C THR A 168 39.05 8.19 -37.80
N GLY A 169 39.19 8.88 -36.66
CA GLY A 169 38.06 9.21 -35.78
C GLY A 169 37.00 10.09 -36.45
N LYS A 170 37.41 11.13 -37.19
CA LYS A 170 36.50 12.02 -37.94
C LYS A 170 35.75 11.27 -39.04
N GLU A 171 36.41 10.37 -39.76
CA GLU A 171 35.79 9.53 -40.78
C GLU A 171 34.75 8.58 -40.17
N CYS A 172 35.06 7.96 -39.04
CA CYS A 172 34.10 7.12 -38.31
C CYS A 172 32.87 7.92 -37.85
N ILE A 173 33.06 9.14 -37.33
CA ILE A 173 31.95 10.01 -36.92
C ILE A 173 31.09 10.40 -38.13
N LYS A 174 31.71 10.72 -39.27
CA LYS A 174 30.99 11.05 -40.51
C LYS A 174 30.14 9.86 -40.96
N TYR A 175 30.72 8.67 -40.99
CA TYR A 175 30.00 7.44 -41.32
C TYR A 175 28.82 7.17 -40.38
N LEU A 176 29.01 7.29 -39.06
CA LEU A 176 27.93 7.09 -38.09
C LEU A 176 26.77 8.08 -38.31
N LYS A 177 27.07 9.33 -38.65
CA LYS A 177 26.04 10.33 -38.98
C LYS A 177 25.26 9.97 -40.25
N GLU A 178 25.96 9.56 -41.32
CA GLU A 178 25.35 9.14 -42.59
C GLU A 178 24.43 7.92 -42.40
N GLN A 179 24.86 6.96 -41.60
CA GLN A 179 24.07 5.76 -41.27
C GLN A 179 23.04 5.97 -40.16
N ARG A 180 22.92 7.19 -39.62
CA ARG A 180 22.02 7.55 -38.51
C ARG A 180 22.20 6.68 -37.26
N HIS A 181 23.42 6.24 -37.01
CA HIS A 181 23.77 5.51 -35.79
C HIS A 181 23.93 6.46 -34.60
N PRO A 182 23.72 5.99 -33.35
CA PRO A 182 23.94 6.80 -32.16
C PRO A 182 25.37 7.33 -32.06
N PRO A 183 25.58 8.53 -31.48
CA PRO A 183 26.91 9.10 -31.32
C PRO A 183 27.77 8.19 -30.42
N GLN A 184 29.03 8.00 -30.81
CA GLN A 184 30.03 7.23 -30.06
C GLN A 184 31.22 8.09 -29.70
N THR A 185 31.89 7.74 -28.60
CA THR A 185 33.13 8.39 -28.16
C THR A 185 34.31 7.69 -28.82
N PHE A 186 35.17 8.46 -29.49
CA PHE A 186 36.38 7.95 -30.12
C PHE A 186 37.62 8.47 -29.40
N ILE A 187 38.61 7.61 -29.17
CA ILE A 187 39.88 7.98 -28.55
C ILE A 187 41.03 7.74 -29.53
N PRO A 188 41.64 8.81 -30.08
CA PRO A 188 42.77 8.70 -31.01
C PRO A 188 44.08 8.43 -30.25
N LEU A 189 44.76 7.32 -30.58
CA LEU A 189 46.02 6.92 -29.93
C LEU A 189 47.13 7.95 -30.12
N GLN A 190 47.20 8.59 -31.28
CA GLN A 190 48.29 9.51 -31.61
C GLN A 190 48.17 10.90 -30.96
N SER A 191 46.96 11.34 -30.60
CA SER A 191 46.73 12.70 -30.05
C SER A 191 46.17 12.71 -28.63
N VAL A 192 45.88 11.55 -28.04
CA VAL A 192 45.44 11.47 -26.65
C VAL A 192 46.48 12.05 -25.71
N ARG A 193 46.07 13.01 -24.88
CA ARG A 193 46.93 13.59 -23.83
C ARG A 193 46.73 12.83 -22.53
N VAL A 194 47.83 12.32 -22.00
CA VAL A 194 47.85 11.54 -20.77
C VAL A 194 48.46 12.34 -19.64
N LYS A 195 47.93 12.20 -18.43
CA LYS A 195 48.62 12.69 -17.24
C LYS A 195 49.57 11.60 -16.73
N PRO A 196 50.81 11.94 -16.33
CA PRO A 196 51.70 10.95 -15.75
C PRO A 196 51.10 10.37 -14.47
N ILE A 197 51.35 9.08 -14.23
CA ILE A 197 50.91 8.39 -13.02
C ILE A 197 51.58 9.03 -11.81
N ILE A 198 50.79 9.36 -10.78
CA ILE A 198 51.32 9.82 -9.51
C ILE A 198 51.81 8.59 -8.73
N GLU A 199 53.10 8.26 -8.87
CA GLU A 199 53.73 7.08 -8.25
C GLU A 199 53.53 6.99 -6.73
N LYS A 200 53.42 8.15 -6.04
CA LYS A 200 53.13 8.21 -4.60
C LYS A 200 51.79 7.56 -4.21
N LEU A 201 50.84 7.43 -5.14
CA LEU A 201 49.57 6.76 -4.88
C LEU A 201 49.73 5.23 -4.75
N ARG A 202 50.82 4.64 -5.27
CA ARG A 202 51.13 3.22 -5.02
C ARG A 202 51.56 2.95 -3.58
N THR A 203 51.99 3.99 -2.85
CA THR A 203 52.44 3.88 -1.45
C THR A 203 51.36 4.19 -0.41
N LEU A 204 50.09 4.37 -0.83
CA LEU A 204 48.96 4.65 0.07
C LEU A 204 48.70 3.56 1.12
N GLY A 205 49.26 2.36 0.94
CA GLY A 205 49.19 1.25 1.90
C GLY A 205 47.84 0.52 1.91
N GLY A 206 47.76 -0.57 2.69
CA GLY A 206 46.57 -1.41 2.79
C GLY A 206 46.34 -2.30 1.56
N SER A 207 45.07 -2.48 1.17
CA SER A 207 44.66 -3.27 -0.01
C SER A 207 44.42 -2.43 -1.27
N ALA A 208 44.69 -1.12 -1.22
CA ALA A 208 44.47 -0.20 -2.33
C ALA A 208 45.55 -0.35 -3.40
N GLN A 209 45.13 -0.45 -4.66
CA GLN A 209 46.01 -0.52 -5.83
C GLN A 209 45.47 0.42 -6.90
N LEU A 210 46.36 0.96 -7.75
CA LEU A 210 45.91 1.77 -8.88
C LEU A 210 45.18 0.88 -9.89
N VAL A 211 44.07 1.41 -10.42
CA VAL A 211 43.29 0.74 -11.48
C VAL A 211 44.18 0.43 -12.70
N PHE A 212 45.12 1.33 -12.99
CA PHE A 212 46.14 1.14 -14.02
C PHE A 212 46.96 -0.16 -13.83
N ASP A 213 47.34 -0.48 -12.60
CA ASP A 213 48.23 -1.62 -12.29
C ASP A 213 47.49 -2.97 -12.35
N VAL A 214 46.16 -2.93 -12.34
CA VAL A 214 45.31 -4.14 -12.37
C VAL A 214 44.67 -4.37 -13.73
N ILE A 215 44.97 -3.56 -14.75
CA ILE A 215 44.48 -3.75 -16.13
C ILE A 215 45.62 -4.29 -17.01
N GLN A 216 45.32 -5.37 -17.72
CA GLN A 216 46.17 -5.92 -18.77
C GLN A 216 45.69 -5.41 -20.13
N TYR A 217 46.64 -5.03 -20.98
CA TYR A 217 46.36 -4.58 -22.34
C TYR A 217 47.37 -5.20 -23.32
N PRO A 218 46.93 -5.61 -24.53
CA PRO A 218 47.78 -6.33 -25.49
C PRO A 218 48.74 -5.43 -26.27
N TYR A 219 48.53 -4.10 -26.30
CA TYR A 219 49.34 -3.18 -27.10
C TYR A 219 50.05 -2.15 -26.23
N LEU A 220 51.37 -1.99 -26.38
CA LEU A 220 52.18 -0.98 -25.66
C LEU A 220 51.61 0.45 -25.79
N LYS A 221 50.97 0.79 -26.92
CA LYS A 221 50.33 2.09 -27.16
C LYS A 221 49.00 2.30 -26.41
N VAL A 222 48.32 1.23 -26.00
CA VAL A 222 47.03 1.28 -25.29
C VAL A 222 47.20 1.60 -23.80
N GLY A 223 48.36 1.33 -23.22
CA GLY A 223 48.67 1.71 -21.84
C GLY A 223 48.51 3.20 -21.58
N CYS A 224 48.85 4.05 -22.55
CA CYS A 224 48.65 5.50 -22.45
C CYS A 224 47.16 5.87 -22.28
N LEU A 225 46.22 5.15 -22.90
CA LEU A 225 44.79 5.50 -22.85
C LEU A 225 44.20 5.47 -21.43
N LEU A 226 44.69 4.55 -20.60
CA LEU A 226 44.24 4.41 -19.20
C LEU A 226 44.64 5.59 -18.30
N LEU A 227 45.51 6.49 -18.79
CA LEU A 227 45.96 7.70 -18.10
C LEU A 227 45.28 8.98 -18.61
N ALA A 228 44.44 8.84 -19.65
CA ALA A 228 43.66 9.93 -20.23
C ALA A 228 42.17 9.87 -19.85
N VAL A 229 41.70 8.70 -19.44
CA VAL A 229 40.36 8.40 -18.91
C VAL A 229 40.32 8.72 -17.42
#